data_AF-A0A0C2GD22-F1
#
_entry.id   AF-A0A0C2GD22-F1
#
_cell.length_a   1.000
_cell.length_b   1.000
_cell.length_c   1.000
_cell.angle_alpha   90.00
_cell.angle_beta   90.00
_cell.angle_gamma   90.00
#
_symmetry.space_group_name_H-M   'P 1'
#
loop_
_entity.id
_entity.type
_entity.pdbx_description
1 polymer ?
#
loop_
_entity_poly.entity_id
_entity_poly.type
_entity_poly.pdbx_seq_one_letter_code
_entity_poly.pdbx_strand_id
1 'polypeptide(L)'
;MKATLYLDDGSSFVGQLFGATKSVVGEIVFQTGMVGYVESLTDPSYAEQLLTLTYPMIGNYGVPSLDHIDALGLPSHFESDRIWPAALI
;
A
#
# COMPACT_ATOMS: atom_id res chain seq x y z
N MET A 1 -7.48 -2.72 -16.64
CA MET A 1 -8.43 -1.58 -16.60
C MET A 1 -7.63 -0.34 -16.25
N LYS A 2 -7.98 0.83 -16.79
CA LYS A 2 -7.27 2.08 -16.45
C LYS A 2 -7.91 2.75 -15.24
N ALA A 3 -7.10 3.46 -14.46
CA ALA A 3 -7.53 4.35 -13.40
C ALA A 3 -6.75 5.66 -13.49
N THR A 4 -7.24 6.72 -12.86
CA THR A 4 -6.61 8.03 -12.87
C THR A 4 -6.51 8.56 -11.45
N LEU A 5 -5.30 8.97 -11.06
CA LEU A 5 -5.03 9.74 -9.85
C LEU A 5 -5.23 11.22 -10.20
N TYR A 6 -6.06 11.91 -9.43
CA TYR A 6 -6.30 13.34 -9.53
C TYR A 6 -5.79 14.00 -8.26
N LEU A 7 -5.01 15.07 -8.39
CA LEU A 7 -4.51 15.86 -7.26
C LEU A 7 -5.21 17.23 -7.21
N ASP A 8 -5.22 17.82 -6.02
CA ASP A 8 -5.87 19.12 -5.77
C ASP A 8 -5.23 20.28 -6.54
N ASP A 9 -3.95 20.16 -6.90
CA ASP A 9 -3.24 21.13 -7.74
C ASP A 9 -3.64 21.07 -9.23
N GLY A 10 -4.56 20.19 -9.60
CA GLY A 10 -5.03 19.99 -10.97
C GLY A 10 -4.19 19.02 -11.79
N SER A 11 -3.09 18.48 -11.25
CA SER A 11 -2.33 17.42 -11.91
C SER A 11 -3.10 16.10 -11.95
N SER A 12 -2.81 15.28 -12.96
CA SER A 12 -3.44 13.96 -13.10
C SER A 12 -2.49 12.94 -13.71
N PHE A 13 -2.61 11.70 -13.26
CA PHE A 13 -1.75 10.60 -13.66
C PHE A 13 -2.61 9.38 -14.02
N VAL A 14 -2.50 8.91 -15.26
CA VAL A 14 -3.24 7.73 -15.74
C VAL A 14 -2.38 6.49 -15.52
N GLY A 15 -2.95 5.50 -14.84
CA GLY A 15 -2.28 4.23 -14.54
C GLY A 15 -3.13 3.01 -14.92
N GLN A 16 -2.55 1.84 -14.68
CA GLN A 16 -3.22 0.56 -14.81
C GLN A 16 -3.62 0.05 -13.42
N LEU A 17 -4.88 -0.33 -13.28
CA LEU A 17 -5.40 -0.89 -12.03
C LEU A 17 -4.94 -2.35 -11.85
N PHE A 18 -4.40 -2.67 -10.68
CA PHE A 18 -3.96 -4.02 -10.28
C PHE A 18 -4.66 -4.54 -9.02
N GLY A 19 -5.19 -3.64 -8.18
CA GLY A 19 -5.91 -3.97 -6.94
C GLY A 19 -7.43 -3.99 -7.10
N ALA A 20 -8.13 -3.52 -6.07
CA ALA A 20 -9.59 -3.44 -6.08
C ALA A 20 -10.13 -2.37 -7.05
N THR A 21 -11.21 -2.69 -7.76
CA THR A 21 -11.89 -1.74 -8.67
C THR A 21 -12.82 -0.80 -7.88
N LYS A 22 -12.24 0.13 -7.13
CA LYS A 22 -12.96 1.11 -6.31
C LYS A 22 -12.26 2.46 -6.34
N SER A 23 -13.03 3.54 -6.41
CA SER A 23 -12.51 4.90 -6.22
C SER A 23 -12.38 5.22 -4.73
N VAL A 24 -11.27 5.86 -4.36
CA VAL A 24 -10.99 6.32 -3.00
C VAL A 24 -10.47 7.75 -3.03
N VAL A 25 -10.56 8.43 -1.89
CA VAL A 25 -10.07 9.79 -1.66
C VAL A 25 -9.27 9.76 -0.36
N GLY A 26 -8.19 10.54 -0.29
CA GLY A 26 -7.33 10.62 0.88
C GLY A 26 -6.14 11.54 0.64
N GLU A 27 -5.29 11.67 1.64
CA GLU A 27 -4.02 12.40 1.54
C GLU A 27 -3.02 11.56 0.74
N ILE A 28 -2.38 12.15 -0.28
CA ILE A 28 -1.28 11.50 -0.99
C ILE A 28 0.03 11.69 -0.23
N VAL A 29 0.70 10.58 0.05
CA VAL A 29 2.00 10.56 0.73
C VAL A 29 2.99 9.71 -0.06
N PHE A 30 4.27 9.89 0.20
CA PHE A 30 5.31 9.04 -0.37
C PHE A 30 6.25 8.53 0.72
N GLN A 31 6.81 7.34 0.52
CA GLN A 31 7.90 6.84 1.33
C GLN A 31 9.10 6.44 0.48
N THR A 32 10.30 6.54 1.08
CA THR A 32 11.57 6.27 0.42
C THR A 32 12.10 4.85 0.67
N GLY A 33 11.33 3.98 1.32
CA GLY A 33 11.67 2.59 1.56
C GLY A 33 11.81 1.82 0.24
N MET A 34 12.87 1.03 0.12
CA MET A 34 13.14 0.21 -1.07
C MET A 34 12.65 -1.24 -0.94
N VAL A 35 12.35 -1.67 0.28
CA VAL A 35 11.92 -3.03 0.66
C VAL A 35 10.85 -2.92 1.73
N GLY A 36 10.21 -4.05 2.07
CA GLY A 36 9.22 -4.10 3.15
C GLY A 36 7.86 -3.48 2.78
N TYR A 37 7.36 -3.74 1.55
CA TYR A 37 6.06 -3.19 1.14
C TYR A 37 4.89 -3.86 1.87
N VAL A 38 5.05 -5.09 2.37
CA VAL A 38 3.99 -5.79 3.11
C VAL A 38 3.81 -5.14 4.49
N GLU A 39 4.92 -4.91 5.17
CA GLU A 39 5.04 -4.22 6.44
C GLU A 39 4.50 -2.80 6.29
N SER A 40 4.90 -2.09 5.24
CA SER A 40 4.41 -0.74 4.94
C SER A 40 2.90 -0.70 4.69
N LEU A 41 2.34 -1.66 3.94
CA LEU A 41 0.90 -1.71 3.68
C LEU A 41 0.09 -2.06 4.94
N THR A 42 0.72 -2.69 5.92
CA THR A 42 0.10 -3.07 7.19
C THR A 42 0.46 -2.14 8.35
N ASP A 43 1.15 -1.03 8.10
CA ASP A 43 1.42 -0.01 9.11
C ASP A 43 0.18 0.88 9.33
N PRO A 44 -0.38 0.94 10.56
CA PRO A 44 -1.53 1.78 10.90
C PRO A 44 -1.35 3.28 10.64
N SER A 45 -0.11 3.77 10.56
CA SER A 45 0.18 5.18 10.32
C SER A 45 -0.31 5.68 8.94
N TYR A 46 -0.46 4.78 7.97
CA TYR A 46 -0.96 5.11 6.63
C TYR A 46 -2.49 5.02 6.48
N ALA A 47 -3.23 4.96 7.59
CA ALA A 47 -4.68 4.88 7.57
C ALA A 47 -5.30 5.97 6.68
N GLU A 48 -6.14 5.56 5.73
CA GLU A 48 -6.87 6.46 4.81
C GLU A 48 -5.99 7.27 3.84
N GLN A 49 -4.68 7.00 3.78
CA GLN A 49 -3.76 7.68 2.87
C GLN A 49 -3.60 6.94 1.53
N LEU A 50 -3.20 7.67 0.49
CA LEU A 50 -2.79 7.15 -0.82
C LEU A 50 -1.26 7.03 -0.79
N LEU A 51 -0.77 5.81 -0.54
CA LEU A 51 0.64 5.55 -0.35
C LEU A 51 1.34 5.42 -1.71
N THR A 52 2.33 6.28 -1.96
CA THR A 52 3.20 6.20 -3.14
C THR A 52 4.54 5.59 -2.76
N LEU A 53 4.94 4.50 -3.42
CA LEU A 53 6.24 3.89 -3.20
C LEU A 53 7.25 4.45 -4.19
N THR A 54 8.37 4.98 -3.70
CA THR A 54 9.41 5.52 -4.62
C THR A 54 10.19 4.42 -5.33
N TYR A 55 10.19 3.19 -4.79
CA TYR A 55 10.88 2.07 -5.43
C TYR A 55 10.05 1.52 -6.60
N PRO A 56 10.61 1.42 -7.83
CA PRO A 56 9.81 1.17 -9.02
C PRO A 56 9.35 -0.29 -9.18
N MET A 57 9.97 -1.24 -8.48
CA MET A 57 9.67 -2.67 -8.64
C MET A 57 9.01 -3.24 -7.39
N ILE A 58 7.68 -3.16 -7.36
CA ILE A 58 6.85 -3.62 -6.24
C ILE A 58 6.25 -5.00 -6.54
N GLY A 59 6.16 -5.86 -5.53
CA GLY A 59 5.55 -7.19 -5.65
C GLY A 59 6.52 -8.33 -5.97
N ASN A 60 7.83 -8.08 -6.02
CA ASN A 60 8.85 -9.06 -6.43
C ASN A 60 8.84 -10.36 -5.60
N TYR A 61 8.41 -10.31 -4.33
CA TYR A 61 8.38 -11.46 -3.42
C TYR A 61 6.97 -11.86 -2.95
N GLY A 62 5.93 -11.32 -3.60
CA GLY A 62 4.53 -11.63 -3.24
C GLY A 62 4.13 -11.18 -1.83
N VAL A 63 3.19 -11.90 -1.21
CA VAL A 63 2.74 -11.63 0.16
C VAL A 63 2.91 -12.93 0.97
N PRO A 64 3.53 -12.89 2.16
CA PRO A 64 3.69 -14.07 3.01
C PRO A 64 2.34 -14.55 3.57
N SER A 65 2.31 -15.78 4.09
CA SER A 65 1.10 -16.29 4.76
C SER A 65 0.87 -15.59 6.10
N LEU A 66 -0.40 -15.28 6.40
CA LEU A 66 -0.84 -14.80 7.72
C LEU A 66 -0.75 -15.89 8.79
N ASP A 67 -0.63 -17.17 8.41
CA ASP A 67 -0.49 -18.30 9.34
C ASP A 67 0.89 -18.35 10.01
N HIS A 68 1.86 -17.56 9.53
CA HIS A 68 3.16 -17.45 10.14
C HIS A 68 3.06 -16.55 11.36
N ILE A 69 3.03 -17.17 12.54
CA ILE A 69 2.82 -16.51 13.81
C ILE A 69 4.07 -16.64 14.67
N ASP A 70 4.43 -15.57 15.38
CA ASP A 70 5.55 -15.51 16.29
C ASP A 70 5.26 -16.18 17.66
N ALA A 71 6.24 -16.14 18.57
CA ALA A 71 6.09 -16.73 19.90
C ALA A 71 5.02 -16.04 20.77
N LEU A 72 4.57 -14.84 20.41
CA LEU A 72 3.56 -14.05 21.12
C LEU A 72 2.16 -14.20 20.51
N GLY A 73 2.01 -14.97 19.43
CA GLY A 73 0.72 -15.13 18.77
C GLY A 73 0.42 -14.04 17.73
N LEU A 74 1.42 -13.25 17.30
CA LEU A 74 1.26 -12.17 16.32
C LEU A 74 1.78 -12.59 14.93
N PRO A 75 1.20 -12.08 13.83
CA PRO A 75 1.71 -12.32 12.48
C PRO A 75 3.17 -11.87 12.33
N SER A 76 4.07 -12.76 11.93
CA SER A 76 5.53 -12.50 11.99
C SER A 76 6.07 -11.60 10.89
N HIS A 77 5.27 -11.28 9.88
CA HIS A 77 5.68 -10.54 8.67
C HIS A 77 4.79 -9.34 8.36
N PHE A 78 3.96 -8.93 9.32
CA PHE A 78 3.00 -7.85 9.16
C PHE A 78 3.07 -6.95 10.40
N GLU A 79 2.91 -5.65 10.20
CA GLU A 79 2.87 -4.67 11.32
C GLU A 79 1.49 -4.66 12.01
N SER A 80 0.46 -5.18 11.34
CA SER A 80 -0.88 -5.31 11.89
C SER A 80 -1.73 -6.35 11.15
N ASP A 81 -3.02 -6.43 11.49
CA ASP A 81 -3.98 -7.42 11.01
C ASP A 81 -4.65 -7.08 9.66
N ARG A 82 -4.36 -5.91 9.08
CA ARG A 82 -5.01 -5.45 7.84
C ARG A 82 -4.15 -4.49 7.03
N ILE A 83 -4.59 -4.26 5.79
CA ILE A 83 -4.04 -3.20 4.93
C ILE A 83 -4.69 -1.87 5.32
N TRP A 84 -3.87 -0.85 5.61
CA TRP A 84 -4.30 0.46 6.09
C TRP A 84 -4.43 1.56 5.03
N PRO A 85 -3.50 1.67 4.05
CA PRO A 85 -3.64 2.65 2.97
C PRO A 85 -4.96 2.48 2.22
N ALA A 86 -5.60 3.59 1.88
CA ALA A 86 -6.80 3.60 1.06
C ALA A 86 -6.50 3.17 -0.38
N ALA A 87 -5.32 3.53 -0.89
CA ALA A 87 -4.79 3.04 -2.17
C ALA A 87 -3.26 3.01 -2.16
N LEU A 88 -2.73 2.22 -3.10
CA LEU A 88 -1.31 2.12 -3.41
C LEU A 88 -1.08 2.71 -4.81
N ILE A 89 -0.09 3.60 -4.92
CA ILE A 89 0.35 4.27 -6.15
C ILE A 89 1.73 3.77 -6.54
#